data_AF-A0A259FFR8-F1
#
_entry.id   AF-A0A259FFR8-F1
#
_cell.length_a   1.000
_cell.length_b   1.000
_cell.length_c   1.000
_cell.angle_alpha   90.00
_cell.angle_beta   90.00
_cell.angle_gamma   90.00
#
_symmetry.space_group_name_H-M   'P 1'
#
loop_
_entity.id
_entity.type
_entity.pdbx_description
1 polymer ?
#
loop_
_entity_poly.entity_id
_entity_poly.type
_entity_poly.pdbx_seq_one_letter_code
_entity_poly.pdbx_strand_id
1 'polypeptide(L)'
;MTAIGELLTTKLAKAGKFLRGAPVVVDPLCGLSSVQLAQLLELLRQHQLTPVGIRTKDAHLVDYAEMCGLAVFKPSAVGEKNSEATTATNTTESP
;
A
#
# COMPACT_ATOMS: atom_id res chain seq x y z
N MET A 1 10.26 -10.99 0.51
CA MET A 1 8.83 -10.76 0.16
C MET A 1 7.92 -11.91 0.59
N THR A 2 8.45 -12.98 1.21
CA THR A 2 7.72 -14.19 1.60
C THR A 2 6.54 -13.92 2.54
N ALA A 3 6.73 -13.08 3.57
CA ALA A 3 5.69 -12.86 4.59
C ALA A 3 4.39 -12.18 4.07
N ILE A 4 4.50 -11.16 3.21
CA ILE A 4 3.32 -10.46 2.66
C ILE A 4 2.58 -11.38 1.68
N GLY A 5 3.32 -12.12 0.86
CA GLY A 5 2.76 -13.04 -0.10
C GLY A 5 1.98 -14.17 0.57
N GLU A 6 2.60 -14.85 1.54
CA GLU A 6 1.98 -15.93 2.30
C GLU A 6 0.70 -15.48 3.03
N LEU A 7 0.74 -14.31 3.67
CA LEU A 7 -0.42 -13.76 4.36
C LEU A 7 -1.56 -13.42 3.40
N LEU A 8 -1.23 -12.81 2.26
CA LEU A 8 -2.22 -12.47 1.23
C LEU A 8 -2.84 -13.74 0.63
N THR A 9 -2.04 -14.71 0.22
CA THR A 9 -2.52 -16.00 -0.30
C THR A 9 -3.44 -16.70 0.71
N THR A 10 -3.09 -16.67 2.00
CA THR A 10 -3.93 -17.22 3.07
C THR A 10 -5.28 -16.51 3.16
N LYS A 11 -5.31 -15.17 3.03
CA LYS A 11 -6.57 -14.40 3.03
C LYS A 11 -7.41 -14.68 1.78
N LEU A 12 -6.78 -14.73 0.61
CA LEU A 12 -7.47 -14.99 -0.66
C LEU A 12 -8.06 -16.40 -0.70
N ALA A 13 -7.37 -17.41 -0.15
CA ALA A 13 -7.88 -18.77 -0.02
C ALA A 13 -9.19 -18.82 0.81
N LYS A 14 -9.29 -17.99 1.87
CA LYS A 14 -10.51 -17.90 2.71
C LYS A 14 -11.67 -17.17 2.03
N ALA A 15 -11.37 -16.24 1.11
CA ALA A 15 -12.38 -15.44 0.42
C ALA A 15 -13.08 -16.20 -0.73
N GLY A 16 -12.63 -17.41 -1.06
CA GLY A 16 -13.25 -18.27 -2.07
C GLY A 16 -13.32 -17.62 -3.45
N LYS A 17 -14.40 -17.89 -4.20
CA LYS A 17 -14.60 -17.37 -5.56
C LYS A 17 -14.99 -15.88 -5.60
N PHE A 18 -15.30 -15.26 -4.47
CA PHE A 18 -15.85 -13.90 -4.41
C PHE A 18 -14.91 -12.84 -4.98
N LEU A 19 -13.60 -13.02 -4.79
CA LEU A 19 -12.60 -12.04 -5.23
C LEU A 19 -12.04 -12.32 -6.63
N ARG A 20 -12.50 -13.38 -7.32
CA ARG A 20 -12.04 -13.67 -8.68
C ARG A 20 -12.48 -12.57 -9.64
N GLY A 21 -11.52 -11.99 -10.35
CA GLY A 21 -11.67 -10.87 -11.28
C GLY A 21 -11.87 -9.52 -10.59
N ALA A 22 -11.87 -9.47 -9.25
CA ALA A 22 -12.22 -8.26 -8.53
C ALA A 22 -11.18 -7.14 -8.77
N PRO A 23 -11.63 -5.91 -9.05
CA PRO A 23 -10.73 -4.76 -9.13
C PRO A 23 -10.20 -4.42 -7.74
N VAL A 24 -8.88 -4.25 -7.62
CA VAL A 24 -8.22 -3.94 -6.35
C VAL A 24 -7.36 -2.69 -6.45
N VAL A 25 -7.41 -1.88 -5.39
CA VAL A 25 -6.54 -0.72 -5.18
C VAL A 25 -5.58 -1.06 -4.05
N VAL A 26 -4.29 -0.88 -4.27
CA VAL A 26 -3.25 -1.10 -3.26
C VAL A 26 -3.10 0.17 -2.41
N ASP A 27 -3.16 0.03 -1.09
CA ASP A 27 -2.95 1.15 -0.14
C ASP A 27 -1.78 0.79 0.80
N PRO A 28 -0.53 1.04 0.40
CA PRO A 28 0.63 0.75 1.22
C PRO A 28 0.70 1.74 2.39
N LEU A 29 0.49 1.23 3.60
CA LEU A 29 0.62 1.99 4.85
C LEU A 29 2.09 2.22 5.27
N CYS A 30 3.03 1.60 4.57
CA CYS A 30 4.46 1.74 4.77
C CYS A 30 5.15 2.07 3.43
N GLY A 31 6.39 2.55 3.50
CA GLY A 31 7.20 2.77 2.30
C GLY A 31 7.34 1.48 1.50
N LEU A 32 7.01 1.55 0.22
CA LEU A 32 7.07 0.44 -0.72
C LEU A 32 7.95 0.88 -1.89
N SER A 33 8.93 0.07 -2.29
CA SER A 33 9.70 0.36 -3.50
C SER A 33 8.94 -0.06 -4.76
N SER A 34 9.29 0.49 -5.93
CA SER A 34 8.67 0.12 -7.20
C SER A 34 8.85 -1.37 -7.54
N VAL A 35 10.00 -1.97 -7.18
CA VAL A 35 10.23 -3.42 -7.30
C VAL A 35 9.27 -4.19 -6.41
N GLN A 36 9.08 -3.72 -5.17
CA GLN A 36 8.16 -4.38 -4.25
C GLN A 36 6.72 -4.33 -4.74
N LEU A 37 6.32 -3.18 -5.30
CA LEU A 37 5.02 -2.99 -5.93
C LEU A 37 4.85 -3.93 -7.13
N ALA A 38 5.84 -4.01 -8.03
CA ALA A 38 5.79 -4.89 -9.20
C ALA A 38 5.48 -6.35 -8.82
N GLN A 39 6.19 -6.87 -7.83
CA GLN A 39 6.03 -8.25 -7.38
C GLN A 39 4.68 -8.46 -6.67
N LEU A 40 4.16 -7.46 -5.95
CA LEU A 40 2.83 -7.52 -5.35
C LEU A 40 1.72 -7.52 -6.41
N LEU A 41 1.83 -6.66 -7.44
CA LEU A 41 0.87 -6.62 -8.54
C LEU A 41 0.82 -7.95 -9.28
N GLU A 42 1.98 -8.56 -9.51
CA GLU A 42 2.05 -9.87 -10.14
C GLU A 42 1.41 -10.97 -9.29
N LEU A 43 1.68 -10.99 -7.97
CA LEU A 43 1.03 -11.91 -7.05
C LEU A 43 -0.50 -11.77 -7.08
N LEU A 44 -1.02 -10.54 -7.10
CA LEU A 44 -2.46 -10.29 -7.20
C LEU A 44 -3.04 -10.88 -8.51
N ARG A 45 -2.35 -10.70 -9.65
CA ARG A 45 -2.78 -11.26 -10.94
C ARG A 45 -2.76 -12.79 -10.95
N GLN A 46 -1.76 -13.42 -10.36
CA GLN A 46 -1.68 -14.88 -10.22
C GLN A 46 -2.88 -15.46 -9.45
N HIS A 47 -3.41 -14.68 -8.51
CA HIS A 47 -4.64 -15.01 -7.78
C HIS A 47 -5.93 -14.49 -8.44
N GLN A 48 -5.86 -14.12 -9.73
CA GLN A 48 -6.98 -13.66 -10.54
C GLN A 48 -7.64 -12.38 -10.02
N LEU A 49 -6.88 -11.50 -9.38
CA LEU A 49 -7.31 -10.14 -9.06
C LEU A 49 -6.88 -9.19 -10.18
N THR A 50 -7.58 -8.06 -10.29
CA THR A 50 -7.27 -7.03 -11.28
C THR A 50 -6.78 -5.78 -10.55
N PRO A 51 -5.47 -5.56 -10.38
CA PRO A 51 -4.98 -4.30 -9.85
C PRO A 51 -5.37 -3.16 -10.78
N VAL A 52 -6.09 -2.17 -10.25
CA VAL A 52 -6.55 -1.00 -11.01
C VAL A 52 -5.92 0.31 -10.53
N GLY A 53 -5.29 0.31 -9.36
CA GLY A 53 -4.61 1.50 -8.88
C GLY A 53 -3.88 1.36 -7.56
N ILE A 54 -3.28 2.47 -7.14
CA ILE A 54 -2.54 2.62 -5.87
C ILE A 54 -2.90 3.94 -5.18
N ARG A 55 -2.90 3.94 -3.85
CA ARG A 55 -2.94 5.15 -3.02
C ARG A 55 -1.54 5.49 -2.56
N THR A 56 -1.00 6.64 -2.95
CA THR A 56 0.35 7.06 -2.52
C THR A 56 0.56 8.57 -2.67
N LYS A 57 1.49 9.15 -1.89
CA LYS A 57 2.06 10.49 -2.13
C LYS A 57 3.51 10.41 -2.65
N ASP A 58 4.09 9.21 -2.70
CA ASP A 58 5.49 9.00 -3.12
C ASP A 58 5.61 9.16 -4.63
N ALA A 59 6.35 10.17 -5.07
CA ALA A 59 6.55 10.51 -6.48
C ALA A 59 7.09 9.33 -7.30
N HIS A 60 8.03 8.54 -6.74
CA HIS A 60 8.60 7.40 -7.46
C HIS A 60 7.57 6.29 -7.71
N LEU A 61 6.62 6.12 -6.79
CA LEU A 61 5.52 5.17 -6.97
C LEU A 61 4.43 5.72 -7.88
N VAL A 62 4.21 7.04 -7.90
CA VAL A 62 3.29 7.69 -8.86
C VAL A 62 3.79 7.45 -10.28
N ASP A 63 5.05 7.79 -10.57
CA ASP A 63 5.64 7.61 -11.90
C ASP A 63 5.56 6.14 -12.35
N TYR A 64 5.91 5.21 -11.45
CA TYR A 64 5.85 3.78 -11.74
C TYR A 64 4.40 3.29 -11.97
N ALA A 65 3.44 3.78 -11.19
CA ALA A 65 2.04 3.42 -11.33
C ALA A 65 1.49 3.87 -12.69
N GLU A 66 1.80 5.09 -13.10
CA GLU A 66 1.43 5.63 -14.41
C GLU A 66 2.04 4.80 -15.55
N MET A 67 3.33 4.44 -15.46
CA MET A 67 3.98 3.54 -16.42
C MET A 67 3.30 2.17 -16.51
N CYS A 68 2.73 1.68 -15.41
CA CYS A 68 2.02 0.41 -15.34
C CYS A 68 0.54 0.51 -15.71
N GLY A 69 0.04 1.70 -16.07
CA GLY A 69 -1.38 1.93 -16.36
C GLY A 69 -2.30 1.82 -15.14
N LEU A 70 -1.76 2.07 -13.95
CA LEU A 70 -2.51 2.07 -12.69
C LEU A 70 -3.03 3.48 -12.37
N ALA A 71 -4.27 3.58 -11.91
CA ALA A 71 -4.80 4.83 -11.38
C ALA A 71 -4.08 5.21 -10.08
N VAL A 72 -3.76 6.50 -9.94
CA VAL A 72 -3.19 7.06 -8.71
C VAL A 72 -4.28 7.77 -7.93
N PHE A 73 -4.50 7.32 -6.70
CA PHE A 73 -5.52 7.84 -5.80
C PHE A 73 -4.90 8.61 -4.65
N LYS A 74 -5.64 9.60 -4.13
CA LYS A 74 -5.27 10.27 -2.90
C LYS A 74 -5.18 9.25 -1.74
N PRO A 75 -4.20 9.38 -0.83
CA PRO A 75 -4.09 8.54 0.35
C PRO A 75 -5.34 8.60 1.21
N SER A 76 -5.62 7.50 1.89
CA SER A 76 -6.74 7.43 2.82
C SER A 76 -6.44 8.29 4.05
N ALA A 77 -7.41 9.11 4.50
CA ALA A 77 -7.29 9.99 5.67
C ALA A 77 -7.00 9.23 6.98
N VAL A 78 -7.10 7.90 6.98
CA VAL A 78 -6.82 7.04 8.13
C VAL A 78 -5.31 7.00 8.47
N GLY A 79 -4.43 7.52 7.61
CA GLY A 79 -2.98 7.55 7.80
C GLY A 79 -2.39 8.85 8.37
N GLU A 80 -3.15 9.93 8.52
CA GLU A 80 -2.57 11.24 8.92
C GLU A 80 -2.31 11.40 10.43
N LYS A 81 -2.55 10.35 11.24
CA LYS A 81 -2.39 10.41 12.70
C LYS A 81 -1.03 9.96 13.26
N ASN A 82 -0.03 9.64 12.44
CA ASN A 82 1.24 9.09 12.94
C ASN A 82 2.51 9.76 12.41
N SER A 83 2.47 11.03 12.00
CA SER A 83 3.70 11.75 11.64
C SER A 83 3.80 13.19 12.15
N GLU A 84 2.86 13.67 12.96
CA GLU A 84 2.98 14.93 13.68
C GLU A 84 2.82 14.73 15.19
N ALA A 85 3.88 14.20 15.82
CA ALA A 85 4.04 14.27 17.27
C ALA A 85 5.51 14.16 17.70
N THR A 86 6.41 14.94 17.08
CA THR A 86 7.68 15.29 17.73
C THR A 86 8.08 16.73 17.40
N THR A 87 7.32 17.70 17.88
CA THR A 87 7.85 19.04 18.18
C THR A 87 7.00 19.67 19.29
N ALA A 88 7.68 20.27 20.28
CA ALA A 88 7.19 20.89 21.53
C ALA A 88 6.86 19.87 22.65
N THR A 89 7.29 19.97 23.91
CA THR A 89 8.03 20.97 24.73
C THR A 89 8.12 20.36 26.14
N ASN A 90 9.19 20.60 26.91
CA ASN A 90 9.18 20.76 28.38
C ASN A 90 10.58 21.30 28.78
N THR A 91 10.77 22.59 29.08
CA THR A 91 10.42 23.36 30.30
C THR A 91 11.43 23.18 31.44
N THR A 92 12.24 24.24 31.63
CA THR A 92 12.68 24.90 32.88
C THR A 92 13.03 24.07 34.12
N GLU A 93 14.28 24.18 34.59
CA GLU A 93 14.58 24.37 36.02
C GLU A 93 15.96 25.02 36.23
N SER A 94 15.99 26.14 36.97
CA SER A 94 17.19 26.74 37.55
C SER A 94 16.84 27.18 38.97
N PRO A 95 17.66 26.84 39.97
CA PRO A 95 17.85 27.66 41.16
C PRO A 95 19.13 28.50 41.07
#